data_AF-A0AAU5BP10-F1
#
_entry.id   AF-A0AAU5BP10-F1
#
_cell.length_a   1.000
_cell.length_b   1.000
_cell.length_c   1.000
_cell.angle_alpha   90.00
_cell.angle_beta   90.00
_cell.angle_gamma   90.00
#
_symmetry.space_group_name_H-M   'P 1'
#
loop_
_entity.id
_entity.type
_entity.pdbx_description
1 polymer ?
#
loop_
_entity_poly.entity_id
_entity_poly.type
_entity_poly.pdbx_seq_one_letter_code
_entity_poly.pdbx_strand_id
1 'polypeptide(L)'
;MSRPHPEGPLVHPDDPAFRAWLRELSRALDRDFEEDLGSPGGLGFLRSAFTHNGAVPAPYFAPVVDEHRRIHAERIVTVLLAQAHRDTGRAFEVPVRHEWSDERAAIGQVTVGHETVWGLDPVDIAVEAAEGVQCHLADRERVVWPLCPAHRTGPHATRTPTGAAWVCSVTAHVVAPIQA
;
A
#
# COMPACT_ATOMS: atom_id res chain seq x y z
N MET A 1 -28.46 2.49 12.37
CA MET A 1 -28.91 2.04 11.03
C MET A 1 -28.49 3.10 10.03
N SER A 2 -27.30 2.96 9.44
CA SER A 2 -26.80 3.91 8.43
C SER A 2 -27.44 3.59 7.09
N ARG A 3 -28.04 4.61 6.46
CA ARG A 3 -28.58 4.52 5.10
C ARG A 3 -27.41 4.38 4.11
N PRO A 4 -27.53 3.57 3.05
CA PRO A 4 -26.56 3.59 1.97
C PRO A 4 -26.59 4.98 1.31
N HIS A 5 -25.42 5.62 1.20
CA HIS A 5 -25.28 6.82 0.38
C HIS A 5 -25.47 6.44 -1.09
N PRO A 6 -26.18 7.25 -1.89
CA PRO A 6 -26.32 6.99 -3.31
C PRO A 6 -24.93 7.10 -3.95
N GLU A 7 -24.52 6.04 -4.66
CA GLU A 7 -23.34 6.05 -5.51
C GLU A 7 -23.59 7.03 -6.66
N GLY A 8 -23.22 8.30 -6.45
CA GLY A 8 -23.14 9.28 -7.52
C GLY A 8 -22.12 8.83 -8.57
N PRO A 9 -22.24 9.28 -9.83
CA PRO A 9 -21.25 8.95 -10.84
C PRO A 9 -19.86 9.43 -10.41
N LEU A 10 -18.87 8.53 -10.46
CA LEU A 10 -17.48 8.84 -10.10
C LEU A 10 -16.96 10.01 -10.94
N VAL A 11 -16.36 11.01 -10.28
CA VAL A 11 -15.76 12.20 -10.93
C VAL A 11 -14.80 11.81 -12.05
N HIS A 12 -14.81 12.50 -13.20
CA HIS A 12 -13.86 12.21 -14.28
C HIS A 12 -12.43 12.61 -13.87
N PRO A 13 -11.37 11.86 -14.23
CA PRO A 13 -9.99 12.25 -13.89
C PRO A 13 -9.60 13.64 -14.42
N ASP A 14 -10.19 14.08 -15.53
CA ASP A 14 -9.93 15.41 -16.12
C ASP A 14 -10.89 16.50 -15.64
N ASP A 15 -11.68 16.22 -14.59
CA ASP A 15 -12.49 17.25 -13.95
C ASP A 15 -11.58 18.36 -13.38
N PRO A 16 -11.80 19.65 -13.76
CA PRO A 16 -10.94 20.74 -13.32
C PRO A 16 -10.89 20.94 -11.80
N ALA A 17 -11.99 20.67 -11.09
CA ALA A 17 -12.06 20.81 -9.64
C ALA A 17 -11.29 19.67 -8.96
N PHE A 18 -11.40 18.44 -9.46
CA PHE A 18 -10.60 17.31 -8.99
C PHE A 18 -9.10 17.57 -9.16
N ARG A 19 -8.68 18.03 -10.35
CA ARG A 19 -7.27 18.36 -10.62
C ARG A 19 -6.75 19.52 -9.77
N ALA A 20 -7.58 20.55 -9.54
CA ALA A 20 -7.21 21.66 -8.67
C ALA A 20 -7.00 21.21 -7.22
N TRP A 21 -7.89 20.35 -6.74
CA TRP A 21 -7.81 19.75 -5.40
C TRP A 21 -6.53 18.92 -5.22
N LEU A 22 -6.17 18.06 -6.19
CA LEU A 22 -4.93 17.27 -6.11
C LEU A 22 -3.68 18.14 -6.04
N ARG A 23 -3.61 19.23 -6.81
CA ARG A 23 -2.49 20.18 -6.76
C ARG A 23 -2.41 20.96 -5.45
N GLU A 24 -3.55 21.21 -4.81
CA GLU A 24 -3.59 21.82 -3.48
C GLU A 24 -3.09 20.85 -2.41
N LEU A 25 -3.60 19.62 -2.42
CA LEU A 25 -3.13 18.56 -1.52
C LEU A 25 -1.64 18.29 -1.69
N SER A 26 -1.16 18.21 -2.94
CA SER A 26 0.24 17.87 -3.21
C SER A 26 1.21 18.89 -2.63
N ARG A 27 0.85 20.18 -2.71
CA ARG A 27 1.62 21.27 -2.09
C ARG A 27 1.51 21.26 -0.58
N ALA A 28 0.33 20.99 -0.03
CA ALA A 28 0.09 21.06 1.40
C ALA A 28 0.68 19.88 2.18
N LEU A 29 0.79 18.71 1.54
CA LEU A 29 1.26 17.45 2.14
C LEU A 29 2.69 17.08 1.67
N ASP A 30 3.34 17.95 0.90
CA ASP A 30 4.67 17.73 0.30
C ASP A 30 4.83 16.35 -0.37
N ARG A 31 3.83 15.97 -1.18
CA ARG A 31 3.76 14.68 -1.88
C ARG A 31 3.09 14.88 -3.22
N ASP A 32 3.65 14.31 -4.29
CA ASP A 32 2.99 14.35 -5.59
C ASP A 32 1.86 13.29 -5.69
N PHE A 33 0.60 13.73 -5.56
CA PHE A 33 -0.55 12.85 -5.78
C PHE A 33 -0.92 12.69 -7.25
N GLU A 34 -0.34 13.48 -8.17
CA GLU A 34 -0.58 13.29 -9.60
C GLU A 34 0.12 12.02 -10.12
N GLU A 35 1.23 11.62 -9.50
CA GLU A 35 1.89 10.33 -9.79
C GLU A 35 0.95 9.14 -9.55
N ASP A 36 0.16 9.19 -8.48
CA ASP A 36 -0.80 8.14 -8.11
C ASP A 36 -1.92 7.95 -9.16
N LEU A 37 -2.16 8.93 -10.04
CA LEU A 37 -3.14 8.84 -11.13
C LEU A 37 -2.73 7.88 -12.25
N GLY A 38 -1.43 7.58 -12.36
CA GLY A 38 -0.92 6.57 -13.29
C GLY A 38 -1.28 5.14 -12.90
N SER A 39 -1.74 4.94 -11.66
CA SER A 39 -2.09 3.64 -11.10
C SER A 39 -3.62 3.49 -11.00
N PRO A 40 -4.23 2.36 -11.44
CA PRO A 40 -5.68 2.18 -11.37
C PRO A 40 -6.23 2.26 -9.94
N GLY A 41 -5.50 1.71 -8.96
CA GLY A 41 -5.90 1.70 -7.55
C GLY A 41 -5.74 3.08 -6.90
N GLY A 42 -4.63 3.76 -7.15
CA GLY A 42 -4.40 5.13 -6.65
C GLY A 42 -5.42 6.12 -7.22
N LEU A 43 -5.67 6.07 -8.54
CA LEU A 43 -6.72 6.85 -9.18
C LEU A 43 -8.11 6.53 -8.59
N GLY A 44 -8.41 5.25 -8.40
CA GLY A 44 -9.68 4.80 -7.82
C GLY A 44 -9.90 5.35 -6.41
N PHE A 45 -8.87 5.28 -5.56
CA PHE A 45 -8.88 5.83 -4.21
C PHE A 45 -9.11 7.35 -4.21
N LEU A 46 -8.32 8.11 -4.99
CA LEU A 46 -8.43 9.56 -5.06
C LEU A 46 -9.79 10.02 -5.60
N ARG A 47 -10.29 9.38 -6.67
CA ARG A 47 -11.62 9.68 -7.23
C ARG A 47 -12.74 9.37 -6.24
N SER A 48 -12.64 8.25 -5.52
CA SER A 48 -13.61 7.90 -4.49
C SER A 48 -13.62 8.94 -3.38
N ALA A 49 -12.44 9.32 -2.85
CA ALA A 49 -12.32 10.32 -1.81
C ALA A 49 -12.96 11.66 -2.22
N PHE A 50 -12.67 12.14 -3.43
CA PHE A 50 -13.26 13.37 -3.96
C PHE A 50 -14.76 13.25 -4.20
N THR A 51 -15.23 12.14 -4.78
CA THR A 51 -16.66 11.95 -5.07
C THR A 51 -17.50 11.97 -3.79
N HIS A 52 -16.99 11.40 -2.70
CA HIS A 52 -17.72 11.33 -1.43
C HIS A 52 -17.62 12.60 -0.59
N ASN A 53 -16.52 13.36 -0.70
CA ASN A 53 -16.24 14.46 0.23
C ASN A 53 -16.07 15.84 -0.45
N GLY A 54 -15.98 15.88 -1.78
CA GLY A 54 -15.57 17.06 -2.53
C GLY A 54 -14.09 17.40 -2.33
N ALA A 55 -13.74 18.67 -2.56
CA ALA A 55 -12.39 19.20 -2.40
C ALA A 55 -12.05 19.47 -0.92
N VAL A 56 -11.87 18.40 -0.13
CA VAL A 56 -11.49 18.52 1.29
C VAL A 56 -10.05 19.01 1.48
N PRO A 57 -9.77 19.86 2.47
CA PRO A 57 -8.42 20.35 2.70
C PRO A 57 -7.51 19.29 3.35
N ALA A 58 -6.19 19.48 3.23
CA ALA A 58 -5.16 18.54 3.66
C ALA A 58 -5.33 17.96 5.08
N PRO A 59 -5.66 18.74 6.13
CA PRO A 59 -5.83 18.19 7.49
C PRO A 59 -6.96 17.16 7.61
N TYR A 60 -7.95 17.19 6.71
CA TYR A 60 -9.05 16.22 6.69
C TYR A 60 -8.75 15.04 5.76
N PHE A 61 -7.92 15.24 4.74
CA PHE A 61 -7.55 14.19 3.80
C PHE A 61 -6.40 13.31 4.30
N ALA A 62 -5.42 13.88 5.01
CA ALA A 62 -4.26 13.14 5.52
C ALA A 62 -4.65 11.91 6.39
N PRO A 63 -5.61 11.98 7.33
CA PRO A 63 -6.07 10.81 8.07
C PRO A 63 -6.70 9.73 7.19
N VAL A 64 -7.32 10.11 6.06
CA VAL A 64 -7.94 9.15 5.12
C VAL A 64 -6.87 8.37 4.37
N VAL A 65 -5.79 9.04 3.96
CA VAL A 65 -4.63 8.38 3.34
C VAL A 65 -3.95 7.42 4.30
N ASP A 66 -3.72 7.88 5.53
CA ASP A 66 -3.08 7.08 6.57
C ASP A 66 -3.89 5.80 6.86
N GLU A 67 -5.19 5.94 7.12
CA GLU A 67 -6.08 4.82 7.40
C GLU A 67 -6.16 3.83 6.22
N HIS A 68 -6.18 4.35 4.98
CA HIS A 68 -6.15 3.54 3.77
C HIS A 68 -4.89 2.67 3.72
N ARG A 69 -3.71 3.25 3.93
CA ARG A 69 -2.45 2.50 3.97
C ARG A 69 -2.43 1.48 5.07
N ARG A 70 -2.84 1.87 6.29
CA ARG A 70 -2.85 1.00 7.46
C ARG A 70 -3.71 -0.24 7.22
N ILE A 71 -4.95 -0.07 6.78
CA ILE A 71 -5.88 -1.18 6.50
C ILE A 71 -5.31 -2.13 5.45
N HIS A 72 -4.77 -1.59 4.35
CA HIS A 72 -4.22 -2.43 3.28
C HIS A 72 -2.94 -3.16 3.74
N ALA A 73 -2.02 -2.47 4.42
CA ALA A 73 -0.81 -3.08 4.95
C ALA A 73 -1.12 -4.21 5.95
N GLU A 74 -2.04 -3.99 6.91
CA GLU A 74 -2.45 -5.00 7.89
C GLU A 74 -3.02 -6.27 7.24
N ARG A 75 -3.85 -6.10 6.19
CA ARG A 75 -4.41 -7.22 5.43
C ARG A 75 -3.32 -8.03 4.74
N ILE A 76 -2.39 -7.36 4.06
CA ILE A 76 -1.29 -8.00 3.35
C ILE A 76 -0.39 -8.75 4.34
N VAL A 77 0.03 -8.11 5.43
CA VAL A 77 0.87 -8.75 6.45
C VAL A 77 0.17 -9.99 7.01
N THR A 78 -1.12 -9.91 7.33
CA THR A 78 -1.89 -11.06 7.82
C THR A 78 -1.83 -12.24 6.84
N VAL A 79 -2.07 -11.98 5.55
CA VAL A 79 -2.05 -13.02 4.50
C VAL A 79 -0.65 -13.60 4.33
N LEU A 80 0.38 -12.76 4.32
CA LEU A 80 1.77 -13.18 4.16
C LEU A 80 2.27 -14.01 5.34
N LEU A 81 1.97 -13.61 6.58
CA LEU A 81 2.35 -14.37 7.77
C LEU A 81 1.64 -15.74 7.82
N ALA A 82 0.39 -15.81 7.37
CA ALA A 82 -0.31 -17.08 7.23
C ALA A 82 0.34 -17.97 6.15
N GLN A 83 0.81 -17.41 5.04
CA GLN A 83 1.56 -18.17 4.03
C GLN A 83 2.93 -18.61 4.55
N ALA A 84 3.68 -17.72 5.20
CA ALA A 84 4.97 -18.05 5.80
C ALA A 84 4.83 -19.18 6.84
N HIS A 85 3.76 -19.16 7.62
CA HIS A 85 3.45 -20.24 8.55
C HIS A 85 3.20 -21.57 7.83
N ARG A 86 2.41 -21.57 6.76
CA ARG A 86 2.18 -22.79 5.95
C ARG A 86 3.47 -23.34 5.35
N ASP A 87 4.34 -22.46 4.87
CA ASP A 87 5.56 -22.86 4.15
C ASP A 87 6.68 -23.32 5.10
N THR A 88 6.76 -22.76 6.30
CA THR A 88 7.89 -22.95 7.22
C THR A 88 7.52 -23.73 8.49
N GLY A 89 6.24 -23.86 8.81
CA GLY A 89 5.75 -24.40 10.07
C GLY A 89 5.97 -23.50 11.30
N ARG A 90 6.56 -22.30 11.12
CA ARG A 90 6.84 -21.33 12.19
C ARG A 90 5.77 -20.25 12.23
N ALA A 91 5.39 -19.81 13.43
CA ALA A 91 4.63 -18.59 13.59
C ALA A 91 5.62 -17.41 13.67
N PHE A 92 5.30 -16.32 12.98
CA PHE A 92 6.09 -15.10 12.97
C PHE A 92 5.21 -13.92 13.35
N GLU A 93 5.81 -12.90 13.95
CA GLU A 93 5.17 -11.63 14.23
C GLU A 93 5.94 -10.55 13.47
N VAL A 94 5.27 -9.86 12.55
CA VAL A 94 5.83 -8.68 11.89
C VAL A 94 4.92 -7.50 12.26
N PRO A 95 5.45 -6.48 12.97
CA PRO A 95 4.63 -5.37 13.40
C PRO A 95 4.25 -4.48 12.20
N VAL A 96 2.97 -4.10 12.13
CA VAL A 96 2.53 -2.93 11.37
C VAL A 96 2.41 -1.79 12.37
N ARG A 97 3.23 -0.74 12.23
CA ARG A 97 3.21 0.41 13.12
C ARG A 97 2.65 1.61 12.39
N HIS A 98 1.95 2.45 13.14
CA HIS A 98 1.45 3.72 12.69
C HIS A 98 1.93 4.79 13.65
N GLU A 99 2.59 5.81 13.11
CA GLU A 99 3.07 6.97 13.84
C GLU A 99 2.38 8.22 13.28
N TRP A 100 1.56 8.85 14.10
CA TRP A 100 0.91 10.11 13.73
C TRP A 100 1.89 11.26 13.88
N SER A 101 1.87 12.19 12.93
CA SER A 101 2.65 13.43 13.04
C SER A 101 1.83 14.50 13.75
N ASP A 102 2.43 15.17 14.73
CA ASP A 102 1.83 16.34 15.39
C ASP A 102 1.71 17.56 14.45
N GLU A 103 2.33 17.50 13.26
CA GLU A 103 2.19 18.52 12.24
C GLU A 103 0.79 18.47 11.61
N ARG A 104 0.13 19.63 11.62
CA ARG A 104 -1.29 19.80 11.27
C ARG A 104 -1.67 19.39 9.84
N ALA A 105 -0.70 19.13 8.98
CA ALA A 105 -0.86 18.72 7.59
C ALA A 105 0.17 17.65 7.18
N ALA A 106 0.55 16.77 8.09
CA ALA A 106 1.38 15.63 7.75
C ALA A 106 0.51 14.36 7.63
N ILE A 107 0.82 13.55 6.62
CA ILE A 107 0.29 12.19 6.53
C ILE A 107 1.02 11.37 7.59
N GLY A 108 0.29 10.59 8.38
CA GLY A 108 0.89 9.61 9.28
C GLY A 108 1.83 8.65 8.56
N GLN A 109 2.76 8.07 9.31
CA GLN A 109 3.71 7.09 8.76
C GLN A 109 3.24 5.69 9.12
N VAL A 110 2.97 4.87 8.10
CA VAL A 110 2.69 3.45 8.24
C VAL A 110 3.96 2.68 7.90
N THR A 111 4.40 1.79 8.79
CA THR A 111 5.57 0.93 8.57
C THR A 111 5.25 -0.53 8.78
N VAL A 112 5.89 -1.40 7.99
CA VAL A 112 5.85 -2.87 8.13
C VAL A 112 7.27 -3.34 8.44
N GLY A 113 7.49 -3.82 9.66
CA GLY A 113 8.83 -4.09 10.14
C GLY A 113 9.67 -2.80 10.22
N HIS A 114 10.60 -2.62 9.29
CA HIS A 114 11.43 -1.42 9.17
C HIS A 114 11.15 -0.61 7.88
N GLU A 115 10.28 -1.13 6.99
CA GLU A 115 9.96 -0.49 5.72
C GLU A 115 8.74 0.43 5.85
N THR A 116 8.75 1.54 5.12
CA THR A 116 7.63 2.49 5.10
C THR A 116 6.71 2.22 3.92
N VAL A 117 5.40 2.33 4.15
CA VAL A 117 4.36 2.21 3.12
C VAL A 117 4.01 3.60 2.60
N TRP A 118 4.32 3.86 1.33
CA TRP A 118 4.09 5.14 0.64
C TRP A 118 2.95 5.07 -0.38
N GLY A 119 2.66 3.89 -0.93
CA GLY A 119 1.68 3.73 -2.00
C GLY A 119 0.26 4.16 -1.62
N LEU A 120 -0.55 4.52 -2.63
CA LEU A 120 -2.01 4.58 -2.53
C LEU A 120 -2.69 3.44 -3.29
N ASP A 121 -2.06 2.94 -4.36
CA ASP A 121 -2.56 1.75 -5.03
C ASP A 121 -2.41 0.54 -4.10
N PRO A 122 -3.48 -0.24 -3.87
CA PRO A 122 -3.39 -1.49 -3.12
C PRO A 122 -2.29 -2.44 -3.62
N VAL A 123 -1.95 -2.41 -4.90
CA VAL A 123 -0.84 -3.20 -5.47
C VAL A 123 0.51 -2.69 -4.99
N ASP A 124 0.73 -1.38 -4.94
CA ASP A 124 1.99 -0.81 -4.42
C ASP A 124 2.11 -1.04 -2.92
N ILE A 125 1.02 -0.84 -2.18
CA ILE A 125 0.98 -1.13 -0.74
C ILE A 125 1.31 -2.60 -0.47
N ALA A 126 0.82 -3.52 -1.31
CA ALA A 126 1.14 -4.93 -1.20
C ALA A 126 2.62 -5.24 -1.47
N VAL A 127 3.25 -4.55 -2.43
CA VAL A 127 4.68 -4.68 -2.71
C VAL A 127 5.49 -4.18 -1.51
N GLU A 128 5.24 -2.96 -1.04
CA GLU A 128 5.97 -2.35 0.08
C GLU A 128 5.80 -3.16 1.38
N ALA A 129 4.58 -3.62 1.69
CA ALA A 129 4.32 -4.47 2.85
C ALA A 129 5.02 -5.83 2.74
N ALA A 130 5.08 -6.42 1.54
CA ALA A 130 5.78 -7.67 1.30
C ALA A 130 7.30 -7.53 1.48
N GLU A 131 7.89 -6.44 1.00
CA GLU A 131 9.30 -6.11 1.28
C GLU A 131 9.54 -5.95 2.78
N GLY A 132 8.67 -5.21 3.47
CA GLY A 132 8.73 -5.05 4.93
C GLY A 132 8.71 -6.37 5.70
N VAL A 133 7.82 -7.30 5.32
CA VAL A 133 7.78 -8.65 5.89
C VAL A 133 9.08 -9.40 5.62
N GLN A 134 9.56 -9.42 4.37
CA GLN A 134 10.77 -10.15 4.01
C GLN A 134 12.00 -9.60 4.74
N CYS A 135 12.20 -8.29 4.75
CA CYS A 135 13.30 -7.63 5.46
C CYS A 135 13.25 -7.96 6.96
N HIS A 136 12.06 -7.88 7.59
CA HIS A 136 11.90 -8.20 8.99
C HIS A 136 12.28 -9.65 9.31
N LEU A 137 11.79 -10.61 8.52
CA LEU A 137 12.11 -12.03 8.70
C LEU A 137 13.61 -12.31 8.50
N ALA A 138 14.23 -11.67 7.51
CA ALA A 138 15.66 -11.84 7.26
C ALA A 138 16.51 -11.31 8.43
N ASP A 139 16.18 -10.12 8.94
CA ASP A 139 16.99 -9.43 9.94
C ASP A 139 16.76 -9.94 11.35
N ARG A 140 15.50 -10.15 11.75
CA ARG A 140 15.12 -10.52 13.12
C ARG A 140 15.02 -12.02 13.31
N GLU A 141 14.42 -12.71 12.35
CA GLU A 141 14.14 -14.14 12.46
C GLU A 141 15.22 -15.03 11.83
N ARG A 142 16.17 -14.41 11.11
CA ARG A 142 17.21 -15.09 10.32
C ARG A 142 16.60 -16.07 9.31
N VAL A 143 15.46 -15.72 8.74
CA VAL A 143 14.73 -16.51 7.74
C VAL A 143 14.64 -15.75 6.43
N VAL A 144 15.12 -16.37 5.36
CA VAL A 144 14.84 -15.89 4.00
C VAL A 144 13.56 -16.58 3.53
N TRP A 145 12.49 -15.80 3.36
CA TRP A 145 11.21 -16.27 2.85
C TRP A 145 10.52 -15.19 2.01
N PRO A 146 9.80 -15.57 0.92
CA PRO A 146 9.81 -16.90 0.31
C PRO A 146 11.16 -17.22 -0.36
N LEU A 147 11.33 -18.45 -0.85
CA LEU A 147 12.48 -18.84 -1.66
C LEU A 147 12.04 -19.15 -3.09
N CYS A 148 12.81 -18.69 -4.08
CA CYS A 148 12.67 -19.16 -5.45
C CYS A 148 13.03 -20.66 -5.50
N PRO A 149 12.14 -21.55 -5.96
CA PRO A 149 12.42 -23.00 -6.00
C PRO A 149 13.54 -23.36 -6.98
N ALA A 150 13.72 -22.58 -8.05
CA ALA A 150 14.75 -22.84 -9.06
C ALA A 150 16.16 -22.40 -8.61
N HIS A 151 16.29 -21.22 -8.00
CA HIS A 151 17.59 -20.61 -7.69
C HIS A 151 17.93 -20.60 -6.19
N ARG A 152 16.96 -20.93 -5.32
CA ARG A 152 17.09 -20.93 -3.86
C ARG A 152 17.56 -19.58 -3.29
N THR A 153 17.13 -18.50 -3.92
CA THR A 153 17.34 -17.11 -3.47
C THR A 153 16.03 -16.51 -2.98
N GLY A 154 16.12 -15.49 -2.12
CA GLY A 154 14.97 -14.63 -1.81
C GLY A 154 14.54 -13.87 -3.06
N PRO A 155 13.28 -13.99 -3.53
CA PRO A 155 12.73 -13.12 -4.56
C PRO A 155 12.40 -11.75 -3.96
N HIS A 156 12.23 -10.73 -4.79
CA HIS A 156 11.77 -9.41 -4.35
C HIS A 156 10.29 -9.23 -4.71
N ALA A 157 9.56 -8.45 -3.92
CA ALA A 157 8.20 -8.09 -4.28
C ALA A 157 8.24 -7.08 -5.43
N THR A 158 7.31 -7.18 -6.38
CA THR A 158 7.31 -6.33 -7.57
C THR A 158 5.90 -6.19 -8.12
N ARG A 159 5.61 -5.00 -8.67
CA ARG A 159 4.39 -4.75 -9.44
C ARG A 159 4.45 -5.46 -10.79
N THR A 160 3.39 -6.16 -11.12
CA THR A 160 3.18 -6.81 -12.43
C THR A 160 1.86 -6.33 -13.05
N PRO A 161 1.61 -6.57 -14.35
CA PRO A 161 0.33 -6.24 -14.97
C PRO A 161 -0.88 -6.91 -14.31
N THR A 162 -0.68 -8.02 -13.59
CA THR A 162 -1.73 -8.80 -12.92
C THR A 162 -1.83 -8.52 -11.41
N GLY A 163 -1.01 -7.62 -10.85
CA GLY A 163 -0.96 -7.30 -9.42
C GLY A 163 0.44 -7.41 -8.82
N ALA A 164 0.54 -7.58 -7.51
CA ALA A 164 1.84 -7.75 -6.83
C ALA A 164 2.31 -9.21 -6.91
N ALA A 165 3.61 -9.42 -7.09
CA ALA A 165 4.20 -10.75 -7.14
C ALA A 165 5.62 -10.81 -6.58
N TRP A 166 6.02 -11.99 -6.14
CA TRP A 166 7.41 -12.34 -5.85
C TRP A 166 8.14 -12.67 -7.15
N VAL A 167 9.22 -11.94 -7.44
CA VAL A 167 10.02 -12.10 -8.66
C VAL A 167 11.45 -12.50 -8.31
N CYS A 168 11.94 -13.55 -8.95
CA CYS A 168 13.31 -14.03 -8.75
C CYS A 168 14.32 -13.07 -9.36
N SER A 169 15.29 -12.59 -8.57
CA SER A 169 16.36 -11.69 -9.03
C SER A 169 17.31 -12.27 -10.08
N VAL A 170 17.41 -13.60 -10.19
CA VAL A 170 18.38 -14.25 -11.10
C VAL A 170 17.90 -14.25 -12.55
N THR A 171 16.61 -14.47 -12.79
CA THR A 171 16.03 -14.64 -14.14
C THR A 171 14.74 -13.86 -14.36
N ALA A 172 14.31 -13.06 -13.38
CA ALA A 172 13.09 -12.26 -13.40
C ALA A 172 11.78 -13.06 -13.62
N HIS A 173 11.76 -14.38 -13.35
CA HIS A 173 10.51 -15.13 -13.39
C HIS A 173 9.68 -14.88 -12.13
N VAL A 174 8.36 -14.94 -12.30
CA VAL A 174 7.39 -14.88 -11.20
C VAL A 174 7.46 -16.19 -10.42
N VAL A 175 7.76 -16.09 -9.12
CA VAL A 175 7.79 -17.22 -8.18
C VAL A 175 6.37 -17.53 -7.68
N ALA A 176 5.67 -16.50 -7.22
CA ALA A 176 4.29 -16.60 -6.73
C ALA A 176 3.63 -15.21 -6.70
N PRO A 177 2.30 -15.11 -6.86
CA PRO A 177 1.58 -13.85 -6.61
C PRO A 177 1.59 -13.48 -5.13
N ILE A 178 1.53 -12.19 -4.83
CA ILE A 178 1.25 -11.66 -3.49
C ILE A 178 -0.26 -11.43 -3.43
N GLN A 179 -0.95 -12.17 -2.57
CA GLN A 179 -2.40 -12.06 -2.45
C GLN A 179 -2.75 -10.80 -1.66
N ALA A 180 -3.59 -9.95 -2.27
CA ALA A 180 -4.10 -8.70 -1.74
C ALA A 180 -5.62 -8.75 -1.54
#